data_AF-A0A919MYW9-F1
#
_entry.id   AF-A0A919MYW9-F1
#
_cell.length_a   1.000
_cell.length_b   1.000
_cell.length_c   1.000
_cell.angle_alpha   90.00
_cell.angle_beta   90.00
_cell.angle_gamma   90.00
#
_symmetry.space_group_name_H-M   'P 1'
#
loop_
_entity.id
_entity.type
_entity.pdbx_description
1 polymer ?
#
loop_
_entity_poly.entity_id
_entity_poly.type
_entity_poly.pdbx_seq_one_letter_code
_entity_poly.pdbx_strand_id
1 'polypeptide(L)'
;MRGTRHRSRAVQPTRQGLPDRHARRANQALIDLIGTVAARKNITVAQVALAWLLAQKPWIVPIPGTRKLERLEENIGAADVAFTPADLTNSTPPPRRSRSRAPATPSRWNA
;
A
#
# COMPACT_ATOMS: atom_id res chain seq x y z
N MET A 1 -37.07 -28.08 -19.47
CA MET A 1 -35.72 -28.55 -19.07
C MET A 1 -34.83 -27.34 -18.86
N ARG A 2 -34.33 -27.13 -17.63
CA ARG A 2 -33.55 -25.96 -17.21
C ARG A 2 -32.06 -26.15 -17.51
N GLY A 3 -31.40 -25.10 -17.99
CA GLY A 3 -29.96 -25.10 -18.24
C GLY A 3 -29.40 -23.68 -18.34
N THR A 4 -29.55 -22.88 -17.28
CA THR A 4 -28.92 -21.56 -17.19
C THR A 4 -27.43 -21.75 -16.85
N ARG A 5 -26.57 -21.65 -17.88
CA ARG A 5 -25.11 -21.59 -17.69
C ARG A 5 -24.77 -20.27 -17.00
N HIS A 6 -24.43 -20.32 -15.72
CA HIS A 6 -23.81 -19.21 -15.01
C HIS A 6 -22.44 -18.92 -15.65
N ARG A 7 -22.35 -17.91 -16.53
CA ARG A 7 -21.05 -17.37 -16.93
C ARG A 7 -20.49 -16.60 -15.75
N SER A 8 -19.54 -17.22 -15.05
CA SER A 8 -18.69 -16.56 -14.05
C SER A 8 -18.05 -15.33 -14.69
N ARG A 9 -18.45 -14.15 -14.23
CA ARG A 9 -17.90 -12.86 -14.65
C ARG A 9 -16.47 -12.79 -14.11
N ALA A 10 -15.48 -12.91 -15.00
CA ALA A 10 -14.09 -12.67 -14.64
C ALA A 10 -13.97 -11.24 -14.08
N VAL A 11 -13.64 -11.13 -12.79
CA VAL A 11 -13.20 -9.88 -12.17
C VAL A 11 -11.89 -9.53 -12.87
N GLN A 12 -11.93 -8.55 -13.77
CA GLN A 12 -10.73 -8.05 -14.41
C GLN A 12 -9.85 -7.41 -13.34
N PRO A 13 -8.62 -7.89 -13.09
CA PRO A 13 -7.73 -7.25 -12.14
C PRO A 13 -7.43 -5.86 -12.70
N THR A 14 -7.84 -4.83 -11.97
CA THR A 14 -7.48 -3.45 -12.30
C THR A 14 -5.96 -3.36 -12.24
N ARG A 15 -5.28 -3.39 -13.39
CA ARG A 15 -3.90 -2.88 -13.47
C ARG A 15 -4.02 -1.38 -13.24
N GLN A 16 -4.08 -0.98 -11.98
CA GLN A 16 -4.15 0.41 -11.58
C GLN A 16 -2.89 1.08 -12.13
N GLY A 17 -3.09 1.93 -13.14
CA GLY A 17 -2.00 2.66 -13.80
C GLY A 17 -1.18 3.43 -12.78
N LEU A 18 0.09 3.68 -13.10
CA LEU A 18 1.00 4.43 -12.23
C LEU A 18 0.36 5.74 -11.77
N PRO A 19 0.61 6.16 -10.51
CA PRO A 19 0.09 7.43 -10.00
C PRO A 19 0.42 8.58 -10.96
N ASP A 20 -0.58 9.43 -11.21
CA ASP A 20 -0.41 10.62 -12.02
C ASP A 20 0.69 11.52 -11.43
N ARG A 21 1.18 12.48 -12.24
CA ARG A 21 2.29 13.34 -11.82
C ARG A 21 1.97 14.17 -10.58
N HIS A 22 0.70 14.51 -10.35
CA HIS A 22 0.28 15.29 -9.20
C HIS A 22 0.32 14.45 -7.92
N ALA A 23 -0.17 13.20 -7.97
CA ALA A 23 -0.11 12.25 -6.86
C ALA A 23 1.34 11.90 -6.48
N ARG A 24 2.25 11.78 -7.46
CA ARG A 24 3.67 11.57 -7.17
C ARG A 24 4.30 12.77 -6.47
N ARG A 25 4.04 13.99 -6.94
CA ARG A 25 4.53 15.23 -6.30
C ARG A 25 4.00 15.38 -4.88
N ALA A 26 2.72 15.11 -4.65
CA ALA A 26 2.11 15.18 -3.33
C ALA A 26 2.71 14.19 -2.32
N ASN A 27 3.19 13.03 -2.80
CA ASN A 27 3.81 12.01 -1.97
C ASN A 27 5.33 12.17 -1.81
N GLN A 28 5.96 13.12 -2.52
CA GLN A 28 7.43 13.22 -2.55
C GLN A 28 8.01 13.47 -1.16
N ALA A 29 7.45 14.44 -0.41
CA ALA A 29 7.90 14.74 0.94
C ALA A 29 7.82 13.52 1.89
N LEU A 30 6.81 12.66 1.71
CA LEU A 30 6.70 11.41 2.47
C LEU A 30 7.79 10.42 2.08
N ILE A 31 8.07 10.27 0.78
CA ILE A 31 9.14 9.39 0.29
C ILE A 31 10.50 9.86 0.84
N ASP A 32 10.76 11.17 0.83
CA ASP A 32 12.02 11.76 1.31
C ASP A 32 12.20 11.53 2.82
N LEU A 33 11.12 11.68 3.60
CA LEU A 33 11.11 11.38 5.03
C LEU A 33 11.42 9.90 5.31
N ILE A 34 10.75 8.98 4.61
CA ILE A 34 10.99 7.54 4.75
C ILE A 34 12.44 7.21 4.37
N GLY A 35 12.97 7.81 3.30
CA GLY A 35 14.38 7.66 2.89
C GLY A 35 15.36 8.15 3.96
N THR A 36 15.06 9.25 4.63
CA THR A 36 15.89 9.76 5.73
C THR A 36 15.91 8.80 6.92
N VAL A 37 14.76 8.22 7.29
CA VAL A 37 14.68 7.21 8.36
C VAL A 37 15.44 5.94 7.98
N ALA A 38 15.29 5.49 6.73
CA ALA A 38 16.00 4.34 6.18
C ALA A 38 17.53 4.52 6.30
N ALA A 39 18.03 5.68 5.88
CA ALA A 39 19.45 6.01 5.98
C ALA A 39 19.94 6.07 7.43
N ARG A 40 19.19 6.71 8.34
CA ARG A 40 19.56 6.82 9.77
C ARG A 40 19.64 5.47 10.48
N LYS A 41 18.73 4.55 10.16
CA LYS A 41 18.68 3.20 10.75
C LYS A 41 19.46 2.16 9.96
N ASN A 42 20.06 2.53 8.82
CA ASN A 42 20.76 1.63 7.89
C ASN A 42 19.91 0.42 7.46
N ILE A 43 18.65 0.68 7.10
CA ILE A 43 17.67 -0.32 6.65
C ILE A 43 17.05 0.12 5.33
N THR A 44 16.33 -0.76 4.66
CA THR A 44 15.69 -0.41 3.39
C THR A 44 14.40 0.38 3.58
N VAL A 45 13.99 1.11 2.53
CA VAL A 45 12.70 1.82 2.50
C VAL A 45 11.52 0.87 2.70
N ALA A 46 11.60 -0.35 2.16
CA ALA A 46 10.56 -1.36 2.35
C ALA A 46 10.48 -1.82 3.81
N GLN A 47 11.63 -2.02 4.46
CA GLN A 47 11.71 -2.35 5.88
C GLN A 47 11.13 -1.24 6.74
N VAL A 48 11.44 0.03 6.48
CA VAL A 48 10.85 1.17 7.20
C VAL A 48 9.31 1.13 7.12
N ALA A 49 8.76 0.92 5.93
CA ALA A 49 7.31 0.91 5.74
C ALA A 49 6.61 -0.23 6.47
N LEU A 50 7.17 -1.44 6.40
CA LEU A 50 6.62 -2.64 7.06
C LEU A 50 6.76 -2.57 8.58
N ALA A 51 7.93 -2.14 9.07
CA ALA A 51 8.21 -1.99 10.49
C ALA A 51 7.34 -0.89 11.14
N TRP A 52 7.12 0.23 10.43
CA TRP A 52 6.18 1.24 10.86
C TRP A 52 4.77 0.65 11.03
N LEU A 53 4.31 -0.15 10.07
CA LEU A 53 2.98 -0.76 10.12
C LEU A 53 2.85 -1.75 11.29
N LEU A 54 3.88 -2.57 11.54
CA LEU A 54 3.96 -3.49 12.68
C LEU A 54 3.95 -2.75 14.03
N ALA A 55 4.56 -1.55 14.10
CA ALA A 55 4.60 -0.74 15.31
C ALA A 55 3.25 -0.08 15.67
N GLN A 56 2.29 0.00 14.74
CA GLN A 56 1.02 0.71 14.99
C GLN A 56 0.14 0.01 16.04
N LYS A 57 0.01 -1.32 15.95
CA LYS A 57 -0.76 -2.15 16.90
C LYS A 57 -0.24 -3.59 16.90
N PRO A 58 -0.27 -4.30 18.05
CA PRO A 58 0.25 -5.66 18.16
C PRO A 58 -0.40 -6.71 17.24
N TRP A 59 -1.62 -6.46 16.75
CA TRP A 59 -2.39 -7.41 15.93
C TRP A 59 -2.32 -7.12 14.42
N ILE A 60 -1.49 -6.17 13.99
CA ILE A 60 -1.32 -5.87 12.57
C ILE A 60 -0.30 -6.83 11.97
N VAL A 61 -0.70 -7.54 10.91
CA VAL A 61 0.19 -8.43 10.15
C VAL A 61 0.19 -7.97 8.68
N PRO A 62 1.29 -7.41 8.17
CA PRO A 62 1.41 -7.08 6.75
C PRO A 62 1.44 -8.35 5.90
N ILE A 63 0.80 -8.32 4.73
CA ILE A 63 0.85 -9.39 3.73
C ILE A 63 1.65 -8.87 2.53
N PRO A 64 3.00 -8.88 2.58
CA PRO A 64 3.81 -8.38 1.49
C PRO A 64 3.72 -9.32 0.29
N GLY A 65 3.29 -8.79 -0.86
CA GLY A 65 3.34 -9.50 -2.12
C GLY A 65 4.70 -9.33 -2.79
N THR A 66 5.45 -10.41 -2.96
CA THR A 66 6.68 -10.42 -3.77
C THR A 66 6.76 -11.69 -4.62
N ARG A 67 7.48 -11.61 -5.74
CA ARG A 67 7.81 -12.74 -6.61
C ARG A 67 9.32 -13.08 -6.61
N LYS A 68 10.10 -12.33 -5.84
CA LYS A 68 11.56 -12.44 -5.78
C LYS A 68 11.98 -12.80 -4.36
N LEU A 69 12.89 -13.76 -4.24
CA LEU A 69 13.35 -14.26 -2.95
C LEU A 69 14.09 -13.19 -2.17
N GLU A 70 14.95 -12.41 -2.83
CA GLU A 70 15.74 -11.36 -2.18
C GLU A 70 14.83 -10.29 -1.55
N ARG A 71 13.67 -10.03 -2.17
CA ARG A 71 12.65 -9.11 -1.64
C ARG A 71 11.85 -9.72 -0.50
N LEU A 72 11.71 -11.04 -0.47
CA LEU A 72 11.07 -11.71 0.65
C LEU A 72 11.98 -11.61 1.89
N GLU A 73 13.27 -11.89 1.72
CA GLU A 73 14.28 -11.77 2.78
C GLU A 73 14.35 -10.34 3.32
N GLU A 74 14.42 -9.34 2.43
CA GLU A 74 14.37 -7.92 2.78
C GLU A 74 13.12 -7.60 3.63
N ASN A 75 11.93 -8.04 3.18
CA ASN A 75 10.67 -7.77 3.85
C ASN A 75 10.56 -8.44 5.23
N ILE A 76 11.08 -9.66 5.38
CA ILE A 76 11.07 -10.39 6.66
C ILE A 76 11.90 -9.65 7.69
N GLY A 77 13.07 -9.11 7.30
CA GLY A 77 13.92 -8.33 8.20
C GLY A 77 13.27 -7.07 8.78
N ALA A 78 12.12 -6.63 8.25
CA ALA A 78 11.35 -5.54 8.84
C ALA A 78 10.79 -5.87 10.23
N ALA A 79 10.58 -7.15 10.55
CA ALA A 79 10.05 -7.58 11.84
C ALA A 79 11.03 -7.31 13.01
N ASP A 80 12.33 -7.25 12.71
CA ASP A 80 13.38 -7.03 13.70
C ASP A 80 13.67 -5.52 13.94
N VAL A 81 12.99 -4.63 13.21
CA VAL A 81 13.23 -3.19 13.29
C VAL A 81 12.40 -2.58 14.42
N ALA A 82 13.09 -2.08 15.45
CA ALA A 82 12.46 -1.34 16.53
C ALA A 82 12.28 0.15 16.18
N PHE A 83 11.06 0.65 16.38
CA PHE A 83 10.72 2.06 16.33
C PHE A 83 10.60 2.62 17.76
N THR A 84 11.24 3.76 18.01
CA THR A 84 10.98 4.51 19.24
C THR A 84 9.69 5.31 19.10
N PRO A 85 9.02 5.71 20.20
CA PRO A 85 7.85 6.60 20.12
C PRO A 85 8.14 7.92 19.37
N ALA A 86 9.38 8.41 19.45
CA ALA A 86 9.82 9.60 18.73
C ALA A 86 9.87 9.38 17.20
N ASP A 87 10.24 8.17 16.75
CA ASP A 87 10.24 7.80 15.33
C ASP A 87 8.81 7.72 14.76
N LEU A 88 7.83 7.32 15.59
CA LEU A 88 6.43 7.15 15.18
C LEU A 88 5.65 8.48 15.10
N THR A 89 6.01 9.44 15.95
CA THR A 89 5.36 10.76 15.98
C THR A 89 5.63 11.55 14.69
N ASN A 90 6.83 11.40 14.12
CA ASN A 90 7.24 12.12 12.92
C ASN A 90 6.79 11.46 11.59
N SER A 91 6.31 10.22 11.62
CA SER A 91 6.05 9.42 10.41
C SER A 91 4.60 9.37 9.96
N THR A 92 3.66 9.98 10.71
CA THR A 92 2.24 10.00 10.32
C THR A 92 2.06 10.84 9.04
N PRO A 93 1.69 10.22 7.90
CA PRO A 93 1.43 10.99 6.68
C PRO A 93 0.15 11.81 6.82
N PRO A 94 0.05 12.96 6.13
CA PRO A 94 -1.18 13.75 6.12
C PRO A 94 -2.37 12.91 5.61
N PRO A 95 -3.59 13.14 6.12
CA PRO A 95 -4.76 12.37 5.73
C PRO A 95 -4.96 12.39 4.21
N ARG A 96 -5.25 11.22 3.64
CA ARG A 96 -5.51 11.07 2.20
C ARG A 96 -6.68 11.96 1.79
N ARG A 97 -6.47 12.86 0.83
CA ARG A 97 -7.55 13.61 0.18
C ARG A 97 -8.57 12.62 -0.39
N SER A 98 -9.85 12.82 -0.07
CA SER A 98 -10.94 12.00 -0.59
C SER A 98 -10.90 12.04 -2.12
N ARG A 99 -10.82 10.87 -2.76
CA ARG A 99 -11.01 10.78 -4.21
C ARG A 99 -12.49 11.05 -4.46
N SER A 100 -12.82 12.13 -5.17
CA SER A 100 -14.16 12.32 -5.71
C SER A 100 -14.48 11.14 -6.61
N ARG A 101 -15.34 10.22 -6.16
CA ARG A 101 -15.81 9.10 -6.98
C ARG A 101 -16.60 9.72 -8.13
N ALA A 102 -16.09 9.62 -9.35
CA ALA A 102 -16.86 10.00 -10.54
C ALA A 102 -18.21 9.27 -10.49
N PRO A 103 -19.33 9.93 -10.82
CA PRO A 103 -20.65 9.32 -10.73
C PRO A 103 -20.66 8.06 -11.61
N ALA A 104 -21.08 6.94 -11.03
CA ALA A 104 -21.31 5.72 -11.80
C ALA A 104 -22.43 6.01 -12.79
N THR A 105 -22.10 6.07 -14.09
CA THR A 105 -23.11 6.08 -15.14
C THR A 105 -23.95 4.81 -14.97
N PRO A 106 -25.27 4.90 -14.71
CA PRO A 106 -26.08 3.71 -14.59
C PRO A 106 -26.10 3.02 -15.95
N SER A 107 -25.46 1.84 -16.05
CA SER A 107 -25.48 1.08 -17.30
C SER A 107 -26.90 0.56 -17.52
N ARG A 108 -27.45 0.92 -18.67
CA ARG A 108 -28.74 0.50 -19.22
C ARG A 108 -28.84 -1.03 -19.33
N TRP A 109 -29.26 -1.70 -18.26
CA TRP A 109 -29.72 -3.08 -18.27
C TRP A 109 -31.11 -3.14 -17.67
N ASN A 110 -32.11 -2.77 -18.49
CA ASN A 110 -33.52 -3.10 -18.30
C ASN A 110 -34.12 -3.16 -19.72
N ALA A 111 -34.16 -4.37 -20.29
CA ALA A 111 -35.01 -4.79 -21.38
C ALA A 111 -35.18 -6.31 -21.27
#